data_AF-A0AAE1SYD6-F1
#
_entry.id   AF-A0AAE1SYD6-F1
#
_cell.length_a   1.000
_cell.length_b   1.000
_cell.length_c   1.000
_cell.angle_alpha   90.00
_cell.angle_beta   90.00
_cell.angle_gamma   90.00
#
_symmetry.space_group_name_H-M   'P 1'
#
loop_
_entity.id
_entity.type
_entity.pdbx_description
1 polymer ?
#
loop_
_entity_poly.entity_id
_entity_poly.type
_entity_poly.pdbx_seq_one_letter_code
_entity_poly.pdbx_strand_id
1 'polypeptide(L)'
;MRSVEALRSSHRHFSTFTISKPKNYSPTIPINADILLESVTSSQWQFIKHLTGKLNPTLISATLPNLRSSPDKILTFIENLSPNCLDITCYTLAISILSRQPSPKQATHLLKQVISARLASHNEVFDGLLGAREKLEIKSSIVLDLLVRAYCDLKKGEDALKCFYLMKQKGIMPKVETCNDLLSLFLKLNRTHLAWIVYAEMFRLKVNSTVCTFNIMINVLCREGKLKKAKEFIEHMQCLGVKPNLISYNTVIHGYCLKGDFEGANTIFETMIKKGIEPDSYTFNSLIRGMVKEGREKEVSSLLEKMNSFGLIPTAVTYNTLIDSCCNRGDLDKAFFYRDEMVKIGIVPSAATYNLLIHALFLDGRMAETDDLVKDMSEKRVLPDGITYNILINGYCRAGNAKKAFKFYDEMLSRGLQPTIVTYTSLINVLGKRNRMKEADDLVVEILRKGIFPDLIMFNALIDGHCANGNVERAFDILKEMNKMNVQPDEVTYNTLMLGYCKEGKIEEACNLLEEMKGRGIKPDHISYNTLISGYSRRGDMDDAFRVRDDMLSAGFNPTLLTYNALIQGLCKKQEGVLAEELLKEMVSKGITPDDSTYLSLIEGIGDVDSFLGRKDPS
;
A
#
# COMPACT_ATOMS: atom_id res chain seq x y z
N MET A 1 3.70 65.36 -31.80
CA MET A 1 4.88 65.41 -30.92
C MET A 1 5.60 64.07 -31.11
N ARG A 2 6.48 63.83 -32.10
CA ARG A 2 7.77 64.50 -32.39
C ARG A 2 8.48 64.82 -31.07
N SER A 3 9.67 64.33 -30.72
CA SER A 3 10.85 64.03 -31.53
C SER A 3 11.90 63.34 -30.59
N VAL A 4 12.69 62.32 -30.97
CA VAL A 4 13.97 62.40 -31.75
C VAL A 4 15.13 62.83 -30.80
N GLU A 5 16.37 62.33 -30.79
CA GLU A 5 17.24 61.66 -31.75
C GLU A 5 18.40 61.00 -30.97
N ALA A 6 18.87 59.85 -31.44
CA ALA A 6 20.27 59.49 -31.30
C ALA A 6 21.09 60.36 -32.26
N LEU A 7 22.26 60.88 -31.87
CA LEU A 7 23.31 61.29 -32.82
C LEU A 7 24.65 61.48 -32.07
N ARG A 8 25.63 60.62 -32.43
CA ARG A 8 27.04 60.92 -32.81
C ARG A 8 27.86 61.79 -31.83
N SER A 9 29.12 61.49 -31.51
CA SER A 9 30.26 61.07 -32.34
C SER A 9 31.44 60.90 -31.37
N SER A 10 32.07 59.74 -31.32
CA SER A 10 33.38 59.44 -31.92
C SER A 10 34.60 60.21 -31.36
N HIS A 11 35.65 59.43 -31.11
CA HIS A 11 37.07 59.81 -31.00
C HIS A 11 37.50 60.42 -29.66
N ARG A 12 38.57 59.99 -28.99
CA ARG A 12 39.75 59.19 -29.37
C ARG A 12 40.48 58.79 -28.07
N HIS A 13 41.18 57.67 -28.15
CA HIS A 13 42.39 57.27 -27.41
C HIS A 13 42.85 58.09 -26.20
N PHE A 14 43.00 57.43 -25.04
CA PHE A 14 44.22 57.50 -24.24
C PHE A 14 44.36 56.22 -23.36
N SER A 15 45.19 55.29 -23.80
CA SER A 15 46.10 54.51 -22.94
C SER A 15 47.21 55.48 -22.51
N THR A 16 47.77 55.55 -21.31
CA THR A 16 48.08 54.61 -20.22
C THR A 16 48.37 55.45 -18.96
N PHE A 17 48.06 54.97 -17.75
CA PHE A 17 49.06 54.70 -16.69
C PHE A 17 48.36 54.22 -15.40
N THR A 18 49.04 53.26 -14.79
CA THR A 18 48.72 52.34 -13.69
C THR A 18 48.41 52.98 -12.33
N ILE A 19 47.40 52.47 -11.63
CA ILE A 19 47.32 52.52 -10.16
C ILE A 19 47.28 51.08 -9.63
N SER A 20 48.29 50.76 -8.84
CA SER A 20 48.49 49.51 -8.11
C SER A 20 47.46 49.34 -6.99
N LYS A 21 47.02 48.09 -6.80
CA LYS A 21 46.05 47.64 -5.79
C LYS A 21 46.47 48.02 -4.36
N PRO A 22 45.54 48.41 -3.47
CA PRO A 22 45.79 48.33 -2.03
C PRO A 22 45.80 46.85 -1.60
N LYS A 23 46.82 46.48 -0.84
CA LYS A 23 46.93 45.19 -0.15
C LYS A 23 45.84 45.09 0.92
N ASN A 24 44.83 44.25 0.69
CA ASN A 24 43.93 43.79 1.77
C ASN A 24 44.67 42.74 2.61
N TYR A 25 45.39 43.21 3.62
CA TYR A 25 45.71 42.38 4.79
C TYR A 25 44.51 42.40 5.72
N SER A 26 43.69 41.35 5.66
CA SER A 26 42.90 40.92 6.81
C SER A 26 43.53 39.64 7.32
N PRO A 27 43.99 39.56 8.58
CA PRO A 27 44.50 38.33 9.13
C PRO A 27 43.30 37.39 9.30
N THR A 28 43.14 36.45 8.38
CA THR A 28 42.28 35.31 8.63
C THR A 28 42.96 34.49 9.71
N ILE A 29 42.57 34.69 10.97
CA ILE A 29 42.95 33.79 12.05
C ILE A 29 42.52 32.39 11.57
N PRO A 30 43.45 31.43 11.39
CA PRO A 30 43.07 30.09 10.99
C PRO A 30 42.19 29.52 12.10
N ILE A 31 40.95 29.17 11.75
CA ILE A 31 40.03 28.55 12.70
C ILE A 31 40.65 27.22 13.09
N ASN A 32 41.07 27.11 14.34
CA ASN A 32 41.62 25.89 14.92
C ASN A 32 40.53 25.12 15.69
N ALA A 33 40.82 23.88 16.08
CA ALA A 33 39.84 23.01 16.74
C ALA A 33 39.34 23.60 18.07
N ASP A 34 40.16 24.38 18.77
CA ASP A 34 39.83 24.97 20.07
C ASP A 34 38.80 26.11 19.97
N ILE A 35 38.94 26.99 18.97
CA ILE A 35 37.96 28.05 18.70
C ILE A 35 36.62 27.46 18.26
N LEU A 36 36.65 26.40 17.45
CA LEU A 36 35.44 25.70 17.03
C LEU A 36 34.78 24.97 18.21
N LEU A 37 35.58 24.35 19.09
CA LEU A 37 35.11 23.71 20.32
C LEU A 37 34.42 24.73 21.25
N GLU A 38 35.04 25.88 21.50
CA GLU A 38 34.49 26.94 22.35
C GLU A 38 33.21 27.54 21.78
N SER A 39 33.13 27.71 20.46
CA SER A 39 31.93 28.19 19.77
C SER A 39 30.75 27.23 19.92
N VAL A 40 31.01 25.92 19.85
CA VAL A 40 29.98 24.87 20.02
C VAL A 40 29.55 24.75 21.48
N THR A 41 30.50 24.75 22.43
CA THR A 41 30.19 24.67 23.87
C THR A 41 29.47 25.93 24.36
N SER A 42 29.70 27.09 23.73
CA SER A 42 29.00 28.35 24.01
C SER A 42 27.74 28.57 23.17
N SER A 43 27.34 27.59 22.33
CA SER A 43 26.11 27.62 21.52
C SER A 43 26.01 28.80 20.54
N GLN A 44 27.13 29.22 19.96
CA GLN A 44 27.22 30.32 19.00
C GLN A 44 26.82 29.88 17.57
N TRP A 45 25.58 29.42 17.38
CA TRP A 45 25.13 28.78 16.13
C TRP A 45 25.15 29.69 14.90
N GLN A 46 24.90 31.00 15.06
CA GLN A 46 24.95 31.96 13.95
C GLN A 46 26.37 32.13 13.41
N PHE A 47 27.36 32.18 14.32
CA PHE A 47 28.77 32.22 13.96
C PHE A 47 29.17 30.95 13.19
N ILE A 48 28.74 29.78 13.67
CA ILE A 48 29.00 28.49 13.01
C ILE A 48 28.38 28.45 11.59
N LYS A 49 27.16 28.95 11.40
CA LYS A 49 26.53 29.05 10.06
C LYS A 49 27.34 29.90 9.09
N HIS A 50 27.85 31.05 9.54
CA HIS A 50 28.70 31.92 8.72
C HIS A 50 30.07 31.31 8.39
N LEU A 51 30.55 30.37 9.22
CA LEU A 51 31.82 29.69 9.02
C LEU A 51 31.74 28.45 8.12
N THR A 52 30.54 27.95 7.80
CA THR A 52 30.36 26.70 7.02
C THR A 52 31.23 26.63 5.77
N GLY A 53 31.28 27.68 4.94
CA GLY A 53 32.10 27.72 3.73
C GLY A 53 33.63 27.71 3.93
N LYS A 54 34.11 27.84 5.19
CA LYS A 54 35.54 27.86 5.56
C LYS A 54 35.97 26.63 6.37
N LEU A 55 35.02 25.79 6.79
CA LEU A 55 35.29 24.58 7.58
C LEU A 55 35.55 23.39 6.66
N ASN A 56 36.54 22.58 7.01
CA ASN A 56 36.85 21.32 6.33
C ASN A 56 36.55 20.11 7.24
N PRO A 57 36.32 18.91 6.66
CA PRO A 57 35.99 17.71 7.44
C PRO A 57 37.09 17.29 8.44
N THR A 58 38.36 17.59 8.15
CA THR A 58 39.49 17.25 9.03
C THR A 58 39.47 18.07 10.33
N LEU A 59 39.15 19.35 10.26
CA LEU A 59 38.97 20.20 11.44
C LEU A 59 37.77 19.76 12.27
N ILE A 60 36.64 19.45 11.63
CA ILE A 60 35.41 19.00 12.31
C ILE A 60 35.65 17.66 13.02
N SER A 61 36.25 16.68 12.34
CA SER A 61 36.57 15.36 12.91
C SER A 61 37.66 15.39 14.00
N ALA A 62 38.52 16.41 14.02
CA ALA A 62 39.46 16.67 15.12
C ALA A 62 38.76 17.30 16.34
N THR A 63 37.70 18.07 16.12
CA THR A 63 36.97 18.79 17.19
C THR A 63 35.92 17.91 17.89
N LEU A 64 35.26 17.01 17.14
CA LEU A 64 34.19 16.13 17.65
C LEU A 64 34.60 15.31 18.89
N PRO A 65 35.78 14.64 18.95
CA PRO A 65 36.19 13.88 20.13
C PRO A 65 36.27 14.71 21.43
N ASN A 66 36.50 16.02 21.34
CA ASN A 66 36.59 16.93 22.49
C ASN A 66 35.21 17.37 23.00
N LEU A 67 34.14 17.12 22.23
CA LEU A 67 32.75 17.42 22.62
C LEU A 67 32.10 16.30 23.45
N ARG A 68 32.86 15.29 23.91
CA ARG A 68 32.35 14.21 24.78
C ARG A 68 31.70 14.72 26.07
N SER A 69 32.12 15.87 26.57
CA SER A 69 31.59 16.51 27.78
C SER A 69 30.26 17.24 27.56
N SER A 70 29.88 17.51 26.30
CA SER A 70 28.64 18.22 25.93
C SER A 70 27.93 17.55 24.74
N PRO A 71 27.50 16.28 24.87
CA PRO A 71 26.96 15.50 23.75
C PRO A 71 25.65 16.05 23.20
N ASP A 72 24.81 16.70 24.01
CA ASP A 72 23.51 17.26 23.58
C ASP A 72 23.63 18.33 22.49
N LYS A 73 24.79 18.98 22.39
CA LYS A 73 25.06 20.05 21.42
C LYS A 73 25.55 19.53 20.07
N ILE A 74 25.91 18.25 19.97
CA ILE A 74 26.51 17.66 18.77
C ILE A 74 25.49 17.56 17.63
N LEU A 75 24.25 17.17 17.92
CA LEU A 75 23.21 17.09 16.88
C LEU A 75 22.95 18.47 16.26
N THR A 76 22.74 19.48 17.11
CA THR A 76 22.55 20.87 16.67
C THR A 76 23.76 21.38 15.92
N PHE A 77 24.98 21.02 16.33
CA PHE A 77 26.19 21.39 15.59
C PHE A 77 26.18 20.82 14.17
N ILE A 78 25.90 19.52 14.00
CA ILE A 78 25.86 18.88 12.68
C ILE A 78 24.73 19.45 11.79
N GLU A 79 23.54 19.70 12.35
CA GLU A 79 22.39 20.26 11.61
C GLU A 79 22.62 21.70 11.13
N ASN A 80 23.47 22.47 11.81
CA ASN A 80 23.80 23.85 11.43
C ASN A 80 24.96 23.94 10.42
N LEU A 81 25.58 22.81 10.03
CA LEU A 81 26.64 22.77 9.04
C LEU A 81 26.09 22.48 7.64
N SER A 82 26.78 22.98 6.61
CA SER A 82 26.46 22.63 5.22
C SER A 82 26.82 21.17 4.96
N PRO A 83 25.98 20.38 4.26
CA PRO A 83 26.27 18.99 3.91
C PRO A 83 27.61 18.79 3.19
N ASN A 84 28.07 19.81 2.45
CA ASN A 84 29.32 19.78 1.68
C ASN A 84 30.59 19.81 2.57
N CYS A 85 30.45 20.17 3.84
CA CYS A 85 31.55 20.30 4.79
C CYS A 85 31.73 19.05 5.68
N LEU A 86 30.83 18.07 5.55
CA LEU A 86 30.78 16.88 6.38
C LEU A 86 31.09 15.64 5.54
N ASP A 87 32.08 14.88 5.95
CA ASP A 87 32.36 13.55 5.40
C ASP A 87 31.74 12.46 6.28
N ILE A 88 31.79 11.21 5.80
CA ILE A 88 31.27 10.07 6.55
C ILE A 88 31.95 9.94 7.93
N THR A 89 33.23 10.30 8.05
CA THR A 89 33.99 10.30 9.31
C THR A 89 33.42 11.24 10.35
N CYS A 90 32.99 12.45 9.95
CA CYS A 90 32.34 13.41 10.83
C CYS A 90 31.02 12.84 11.37
N TYR A 91 30.19 12.26 10.51
CA TYR A 91 28.94 11.64 10.93
C TYR A 91 29.18 10.44 11.86
N THR A 92 30.13 9.56 11.54
CA THR A 92 30.38 8.34 12.34
C THR A 92 30.94 8.66 13.72
N LEU A 93 31.80 9.69 13.84
CA LEU A 93 32.28 10.19 15.12
C LEU A 93 31.16 10.83 15.95
N ALA A 94 30.33 11.69 15.33
CA ALA A 94 29.19 12.30 16.00
C ALA A 94 28.19 11.25 16.52
N ILE A 95 27.82 10.28 15.68
CA ILE A 95 26.95 9.14 16.04
C ILE A 95 27.55 8.35 17.20
N SER A 96 28.86 8.05 17.15
CA SER A 96 29.53 7.26 18.17
C SER A 96 29.54 7.97 19.53
N ILE A 97 29.68 9.30 19.56
CA ILE A 97 29.61 10.08 20.80
C ILE A 97 28.17 10.13 21.32
N LEU A 98 27.20 10.43 20.45
CA LEU A 98 25.77 10.49 20.80
C LEU A 98 25.23 9.14 21.30
N SER A 99 25.75 8.02 20.79
CA SER A 99 25.33 6.68 21.19
C SER A 99 25.54 6.37 22.69
N ARG A 100 26.42 7.13 23.35
CA ARG A 100 26.76 6.96 24.77
C ARG A 100 25.79 7.65 25.71
N GLN A 101 24.90 8.49 25.19
CA GLN A 101 23.89 9.15 26.01
C GLN A 101 22.84 8.13 26.49
N PRO A 102 22.19 8.38 27.64
CA PRO A 102 21.10 7.53 28.13
C PRO A 102 19.95 7.37 27.12
N SER A 103 19.73 8.37 26.26
CA SER A 103 18.77 8.32 25.16
C SER A 103 19.48 8.23 23.81
N PRO A 104 19.42 7.09 23.09
CA PRO A 104 20.06 6.96 21.78
C PRO A 104 19.29 7.67 20.64
N LYS A 105 18.21 8.41 20.94
CA LYS A 105 17.31 9.02 19.93
C LYS A 105 18.06 9.90 18.94
N GLN A 106 18.98 10.74 19.42
CA GLN A 106 19.76 11.65 18.56
C GLN A 106 20.72 10.87 17.64
N ALA A 107 21.37 9.83 18.15
CA ALA A 107 22.24 8.96 17.35
C ALA A 107 21.44 8.20 16.27
N THR A 108 20.26 7.67 16.62
CA THR A 108 19.38 6.99 15.66
C THR A 108 18.83 7.93 14.59
N HIS A 109 18.50 9.18 14.95
CA HIS A 109 18.08 10.20 14.00
C HIS A 109 19.16 10.46 12.94
N LEU A 110 20.39 10.73 13.39
CA LEU A 110 21.50 11.01 12.47
C LEU A 110 21.84 9.79 11.60
N LEU A 111 21.81 8.57 12.16
CA LEU A 111 21.97 7.33 11.40
C LEU A 111 20.92 7.20 10.29
N LYS A 112 19.64 7.45 10.60
CA LYS A 112 18.56 7.38 9.60
C LYS A 112 18.75 8.40 8.50
N GLN A 113 19.18 9.62 8.83
CA GLN A 113 19.46 10.67 7.86
C GLN A 113 20.60 10.27 6.91
N VAL A 114 21.70 9.73 7.43
CA VAL A 114 22.82 9.25 6.60
C VAL A 114 22.37 8.12 5.66
N ILE A 115 21.59 7.17 6.17
CA ILE A 115 21.09 6.02 5.39
C ILE A 115 20.04 6.45 4.34
N SER A 116 19.19 7.43 4.65
CA SER A 116 18.16 7.92 3.72
C SER A 116 18.73 8.79 2.62
N ALA A 117 19.71 9.64 2.95
CA ALA A 117 20.40 10.50 2.00
C ALA A 117 21.39 9.76 1.08
N ARG A 118 21.62 8.46 1.32
CA ARG A 118 22.56 7.60 0.55
C ARG A 118 23.96 8.21 0.43
N LEU A 119 24.43 8.88 1.49
CA LEU A 119 25.73 9.54 1.52
C LEU A 119 26.91 8.55 1.40
N ALA A 120 26.71 7.30 1.81
CA ALA A 120 27.69 6.24 1.78
C ALA A 120 27.03 4.85 1.69
N SER A 121 27.79 3.85 1.26
CA SER A 121 27.40 2.44 1.28
C SER A 121 27.33 1.89 2.71
N HIS A 122 26.62 0.77 2.91
CA HIS A 122 26.52 0.12 4.23
C HIS A 122 27.90 -0.30 4.79
N ASN A 123 28.85 -0.69 3.92
CA ASN A 123 30.22 -1.03 4.33
C ASN A 123 30.97 0.21 4.83
N GLU A 124 30.90 1.33 4.10
CA GLU A 124 31.57 2.57 4.49
C GLU A 124 31.02 3.14 5.81
N VAL A 125 29.70 3.09 6.01
CA VAL A 125 29.08 3.49 7.28
C VAL A 125 29.55 2.57 8.41
N PHE A 126 29.57 1.25 8.18
CA PHE A 126 30.01 0.27 9.17
C PHE A 126 31.49 0.46 9.56
N ASP A 127 32.38 0.53 8.58
CA ASP A 127 33.82 0.70 8.79
C ASP A 127 34.14 2.05 9.44
N GLY A 128 33.43 3.10 9.04
CA GLY A 128 33.53 4.42 9.66
C GLY A 128 33.10 4.43 11.12
N LEU A 129 32.05 3.70 11.49
CA LEU A 129 31.62 3.53 12.89
C LEU A 129 32.59 2.63 13.67
N LEU A 130 33.18 1.62 13.03
CA LEU A 130 34.21 0.77 13.64
C LEU A 130 35.47 1.57 13.96
N GLY A 131 35.95 2.39 13.02
CA GLY A 131 37.09 3.28 13.23
C GLY A 131 36.81 4.35 14.28
N ALA A 132 35.59 4.92 14.31
CA ALA A 132 35.17 5.83 15.36
C ALA A 132 35.13 5.15 16.74
N ARG A 133 34.68 3.89 16.81
CA ARG A 133 34.66 3.08 18.03
C ARG A 133 36.07 2.84 18.56
N GLU A 134 37.03 2.52 17.70
CA GLU A 134 38.44 2.33 18.07
C GLU A 134 39.07 3.64 18.54
N LYS A 135 38.90 4.73 17.78
CA LYS A 135 39.41 6.08 18.13
C LYS A 135 38.81 6.59 19.45
N LEU A 136 37.58 6.20 19.77
CA LEU A 136 36.89 6.63 20.98
C LEU A 136 37.03 5.65 22.17
N GLU A 137 37.74 4.54 21.99
CA GLU A 137 37.94 3.45 22.95
C GLU A 137 36.62 2.81 23.45
N ILE A 138 35.60 2.76 22.59
CA ILE A 138 34.28 2.24 22.93
C ILE A 138 34.30 0.71 22.84
N LYS A 139 34.33 0.01 23.99
CA LYS A 139 34.30 -1.46 24.01
C LYS A 139 32.93 -2.08 23.71
N SER A 140 31.83 -1.31 23.85
CA SER A 140 30.47 -1.82 23.65
C SER A 140 30.07 -1.95 22.16
N SER A 141 29.12 -2.85 21.87
CA SER A 141 28.49 -3.01 20.55
C SER A 141 27.42 -1.96 20.23
N ILE A 142 27.06 -1.09 21.19
CA ILE A 142 25.90 -0.17 21.13
C ILE A 142 25.79 0.59 19.81
N VAL A 143 26.89 1.17 19.31
CA VAL A 143 26.88 1.96 18.07
C VAL A 143 26.46 1.12 16.86
N LEU A 144 26.97 -0.11 16.76
CA LEU A 144 26.66 -1.03 15.67
C LEU A 144 25.27 -1.65 15.84
N ASP A 145 24.84 -1.90 17.08
CA ASP A 145 23.45 -2.29 17.39
C ASP A 145 22.46 -1.21 16.92
N LEU A 146 22.76 0.07 17.14
CA LEU A 146 21.95 1.20 16.67
C LEU A 146 21.94 1.33 15.14
N LEU A 147 23.06 1.02 14.47
CA LEU A 147 23.11 0.96 13.01
C LEU A 147 22.14 -0.10 12.47
N VAL A 148 22.20 -1.33 13.00
CA VAL A 148 21.29 -2.42 12.59
C VAL A 148 19.83 -2.01 12.85
N ARG A 149 19.52 -1.44 14.01
CA ARG A 149 18.17 -0.93 14.32
C ARG A 149 17.72 0.16 13.34
N ALA A 150 18.59 1.09 12.96
CA ALA A 150 18.27 2.14 12.00
C ALA A 150 17.91 1.55 10.62
N TYR A 151 18.64 0.53 10.16
CA TYR A 151 18.27 -0.20 8.94
C TYR A 151 16.93 -0.94 9.08
N CYS A 152 16.65 -1.55 10.24
CA CYS A 152 15.37 -2.20 10.51
C CYS A 152 14.18 -1.21 10.45
N ASP A 153 14.31 -0.05 11.09
CA ASP A 153 13.29 0.99 11.08
C ASP A 153 13.01 1.54 9.67
N LEU A 154 14.05 1.59 8.83
CA LEU A 154 13.95 1.99 7.42
C LEU A 154 13.52 0.84 6.49
N LYS A 155 13.16 -0.32 7.04
CA LYS A 155 12.74 -1.54 6.31
C LYS A 155 13.80 -2.08 5.33
N LYS A 156 15.09 -1.75 5.53
CA LYS A 156 16.22 -2.20 4.70
C LYS A 156 16.84 -3.48 5.24
N GLY A 157 16.12 -4.61 5.11
CA GLY A 157 16.50 -5.86 5.78
C GLY A 157 17.81 -6.51 5.30
N GLU A 158 18.17 -6.37 4.02
CA GLU A 158 19.43 -6.94 3.51
C GLU A 158 20.65 -6.19 4.02
N ASP A 159 20.61 -4.86 4.07
CA ASP A 159 21.69 -4.04 4.63
C ASP A 159 21.85 -4.30 6.13
N ALA A 160 20.74 -4.45 6.85
CA ALA A 160 20.74 -4.81 8.28
C ALA A 160 21.43 -6.17 8.51
N LEU A 161 21.14 -7.17 7.65
CA LEU A 161 21.75 -8.50 7.74
C LEU A 161 23.24 -8.48 7.42
N LYS A 162 23.66 -7.69 6.41
CA LYS A 162 25.09 -7.51 6.10
C LYS A 162 25.84 -6.91 7.29
N CYS A 163 25.28 -5.88 7.93
CA CYS A 163 25.86 -5.30 9.14
C CYS A 163 26.01 -6.33 10.27
N PHE A 164 25.00 -7.18 10.49
CA PHE A 164 25.07 -8.28 11.46
C PHE A 164 26.22 -9.25 11.14
N TYR A 165 26.40 -9.63 9.88
CA TYR A 165 27.53 -10.49 9.47
C TYR A 165 28.90 -9.80 9.62
N LEU A 166 29.00 -8.51 9.34
CA LEU A 166 30.22 -7.74 9.56
C LEU A 166 30.58 -7.66 11.05
N MET A 167 29.58 -7.49 11.94
CA MET A 167 29.79 -7.57 13.39
C MET A 167 30.40 -8.93 13.78
N LYS A 168 29.84 -10.03 13.27
CA LYS A 168 30.34 -11.39 13.49
C LYS A 168 31.78 -11.56 12.98
N GLN A 169 32.09 -11.13 11.76
CA GLN A 169 33.44 -11.24 11.18
C GLN A 169 34.50 -10.50 11.99
N LYS A 170 34.13 -9.37 12.60
CA LYS A 170 35.00 -8.58 13.47
C LYS A 170 35.00 -9.06 14.94
N GLY A 171 34.32 -10.16 15.26
CA GLY A 171 34.26 -10.71 16.62
C GLY A 171 33.45 -9.86 17.60
N ILE A 172 32.54 -9.01 17.10
CA ILE A 172 31.73 -8.10 17.91
C ILE A 172 30.38 -8.75 18.13
N MET A 173 30.06 -9.08 19.39
CA MET A 173 28.81 -9.75 19.72
C MET A 173 27.63 -8.76 19.68
N PRO A 174 26.61 -9.01 18.85
CA PRO A 174 25.39 -8.20 18.84
C PRO A 174 24.55 -8.47 20.09
N LYS A 175 23.77 -7.47 20.50
CA LYS A 175 22.81 -7.65 21.60
C LYS A 175 21.61 -8.49 21.17
N VAL A 176 20.92 -9.09 22.15
CA VAL A 176 19.72 -9.89 21.90
C VAL A 176 18.61 -9.04 21.29
N GLU A 177 18.48 -7.78 21.73
CA GLU A 177 17.50 -6.82 21.21
C GLU A 177 17.74 -6.53 19.72
N THR A 178 19.00 -6.40 19.31
CA THR A 178 19.40 -6.20 17.90
C THR A 178 19.01 -7.40 17.04
N CYS A 179 19.21 -8.62 17.57
CA CYS A 179 18.79 -9.83 16.88
C CYS A 179 17.25 -9.91 16.79
N ASN A 180 16.53 -9.55 17.86
CA ASN A 180 15.06 -9.50 17.86
C ASN A 180 14.52 -8.45 16.87
N ASP A 181 15.17 -7.30 16.73
CA ASP A 181 14.82 -6.26 15.74
C ASP A 181 14.92 -6.82 14.31
N LEU A 182 16.00 -7.57 13.99
CA LEU A 182 16.18 -8.26 12.71
C LEU A 182 15.12 -9.35 12.48
N LEU A 183 14.91 -10.23 13.46
CA LEU A 183 13.92 -11.30 13.38
C LEU A 183 12.50 -10.72 13.16
N SER A 184 12.15 -9.66 13.90
CA SER A 184 10.86 -8.96 13.76
C SER A 184 10.70 -8.30 12.39
N LEU A 185 11.77 -7.69 11.85
CA LEU A 185 11.78 -7.15 10.50
C LEU A 185 11.53 -8.24 9.45
N PHE A 186 12.25 -9.35 9.50
CA PHE A 186 12.07 -10.43 8.53
C PHE A 186 10.70 -11.09 8.60
N LEU A 187 10.14 -11.21 9.80
CA LEU A 187 8.75 -11.62 9.97
C LEU A 187 7.80 -10.63 9.28
N LYS A 188 7.95 -9.31 9.50
CA LYS A 188 7.12 -8.27 8.87
C LYS A 188 7.23 -8.27 7.34
N LEU A 189 8.43 -8.49 6.81
CA LEU A 189 8.69 -8.58 5.37
C LEU A 189 8.34 -9.96 4.76
N ASN A 190 7.80 -10.88 5.57
CA ASN A 190 7.46 -12.25 5.17
C ASN A 190 8.66 -13.06 4.62
N ARG A 191 9.89 -12.73 5.04
CA ARG A 191 11.14 -13.42 4.66
C ARG A 191 11.56 -14.41 5.74
N THR A 192 10.74 -15.43 6.01
CA THR A 192 10.92 -16.35 7.15
C THR A 192 12.24 -17.12 7.14
N HIS A 193 12.77 -17.47 5.96
CA HIS A 193 14.08 -18.13 5.82
C HIS A 193 15.23 -17.31 6.42
N LEU A 194 15.23 -15.97 6.25
CA LEU A 194 16.24 -15.10 6.83
C LEU A 194 16.13 -15.04 8.36
N ALA A 195 14.91 -15.13 8.90
CA ALA A 195 14.71 -15.20 10.35
C ALA A 195 15.35 -16.47 10.94
N TRP A 196 15.20 -17.63 10.29
CA TRP A 196 15.86 -18.87 10.71
C TRP A 196 17.38 -18.77 10.66
N ILE A 197 17.93 -18.12 9.63
CA ILE A 197 19.38 -17.88 9.52
C ILE A 197 19.88 -17.06 10.71
N VAL A 198 19.23 -15.92 11.01
CA VAL A 198 19.62 -15.08 12.16
C VAL A 198 19.49 -15.87 13.47
N TYR A 199 18.41 -16.63 13.66
CA TYR A 199 18.21 -17.43 14.87
C TYR A 199 19.28 -18.53 15.04
N ALA A 200 19.67 -19.21 13.97
CA ALA A 200 20.76 -20.18 13.99
C ALA A 200 22.10 -19.52 14.33
N GLU A 201 22.34 -18.31 13.82
CA GLU A 201 23.54 -17.53 14.15
C GLU A 201 23.55 -17.04 15.59
N MET A 202 22.41 -16.67 16.17
CA MET A 202 22.32 -16.35 17.61
C MET A 202 22.82 -17.53 18.46
N PHE A 203 22.45 -18.77 18.10
CA PHE A 203 22.91 -19.96 18.81
C PHE A 203 24.43 -20.18 18.66
N ARG A 204 24.97 -20.01 17.45
CA ARG A 204 26.42 -20.12 17.18
C ARG A 204 27.23 -19.09 17.95
N LEU A 205 26.69 -17.89 18.12
CA LEU A 205 27.30 -16.80 18.87
C LEU A 205 27.05 -16.89 20.39
N LYS A 206 26.32 -17.92 20.86
CA LYS A 206 25.90 -18.08 22.27
C LYS A 206 25.14 -16.86 22.81
N VAL A 207 24.36 -16.21 21.95
CA VAL A 207 23.45 -15.12 22.32
C VAL A 207 22.20 -15.75 22.95
N ASN A 208 21.97 -15.49 24.23
CA ASN A 208 20.87 -16.09 24.98
C ASN A 208 19.51 -15.62 24.44
N SER A 209 18.66 -16.57 24.05
CA SER A 209 17.31 -16.28 23.59
C SER A 209 16.42 -15.82 24.75
N THR A 210 15.52 -14.90 24.46
CA THR A 210 14.55 -14.36 25.43
C THR A 210 13.14 -14.80 25.06
N VAL A 211 12.17 -14.55 25.95
CA VAL A 211 10.74 -14.75 25.65
C VAL A 211 10.33 -14.05 24.34
N CYS A 212 10.85 -12.85 24.08
CA CYS A 212 10.60 -12.13 22.83
C CYS A 212 11.13 -12.90 21.61
N THR A 213 12.35 -13.43 21.69
CA THR A 213 12.97 -14.25 20.63
C THR A 213 12.10 -15.46 20.29
N PHE A 214 11.69 -16.22 21.31
CA PHE A 214 10.82 -17.39 21.12
C PHE A 214 9.47 -17.00 20.53
N ASN A 215 8.83 -15.93 21.00
CA ASN A 215 7.54 -15.48 20.47
C ASN A 215 7.63 -15.08 18.98
N ILE A 216 8.72 -14.43 18.56
CA ILE A 216 8.95 -14.12 17.15
C ILE A 216 9.10 -15.40 16.33
N MET A 217 9.92 -16.36 16.79
CA MET A 217 10.14 -17.62 16.07
C MET A 217 8.90 -18.52 16.02
N ILE A 218 8.10 -18.53 17.08
CA ILE A 218 6.78 -19.17 17.10
C ILE A 218 5.87 -18.55 16.03
N ASN A 219 5.84 -17.22 15.92
CA ASN A 219 5.04 -16.55 14.89
C ASN A 219 5.55 -16.89 13.47
N VAL A 220 6.86 -16.97 13.27
CA VAL A 220 7.47 -17.45 12.02
C VAL A 220 6.94 -18.86 11.67
N LEU A 221 6.96 -19.81 12.61
CA LEU A 221 6.44 -21.16 12.41
C LEU A 221 4.94 -21.17 12.08
N CYS A 222 4.16 -20.33 12.75
CA CYS A 222 2.72 -20.20 12.50
C CYS A 222 2.43 -19.69 11.09
N ARG A 223 3.19 -18.69 10.61
CA ARG A 223 3.06 -18.19 9.22
C ARG A 223 3.40 -19.26 8.19
N GLU A 224 4.45 -20.03 8.43
CA GLU A 224 4.83 -21.18 7.61
C GLU A 224 3.82 -22.34 7.67
N GLY A 225 2.84 -22.29 8.58
CA GLY A 225 1.85 -23.38 8.77
C GLY A 225 2.38 -24.59 9.53
N LYS A 226 3.58 -24.49 10.14
CA LYS A 226 4.21 -25.57 10.90
C LYS A 226 3.73 -25.57 12.35
N LEU A 227 2.43 -25.75 12.55
CA LEU A 227 1.75 -25.60 13.84
C LEU A 227 2.25 -26.57 14.93
N LYS A 228 2.45 -27.85 14.58
CA LYS A 228 3.01 -28.85 15.49
C LYS A 228 4.39 -28.44 16.03
N LYS A 229 5.25 -27.93 15.14
CA LYS A 229 6.57 -27.40 15.53
C LYS A 229 6.46 -26.16 16.39
N ALA A 230 5.45 -25.29 16.16
CA ALA A 230 5.22 -24.12 17.01
C ALA A 230 4.87 -24.53 18.45
N LYS A 231 4.08 -25.60 18.62
CA LYS A 231 3.80 -26.21 19.94
C LYS A 231 5.05 -26.79 20.58
N GLU A 232 5.83 -27.59 19.85
CA GLU A 232 7.12 -28.14 20.33
C GLU A 232 8.09 -27.02 20.74
N PHE A 233 8.03 -25.86 20.08
CA PHE A 233 8.87 -24.71 20.42
C PHE A 233 8.54 -24.10 21.79
N ILE A 234 7.29 -24.16 22.25
CA ILE A 234 6.91 -23.76 23.62
C ILE A 234 7.54 -24.71 24.65
N GLU A 235 7.53 -26.02 24.38
CA GLU A 235 8.14 -27.02 25.25
C GLU A 235 9.67 -26.85 25.27
N HIS A 236 10.29 -26.61 24.11
CA HIS A 236 11.72 -26.33 24.00
C HIS A 236 12.13 -25.07 24.77
N MET A 237 11.32 -24.01 24.72
CA MET A 237 11.52 -22.79 25.49
C MET A 237 11.62 -23.08 27.01
N GLN A 238 10.78 -23.99 27.52
CA GLN A 238 10.81 -24.43 28.92
C GLN A 238 12.08 -25.23 29.25
N CYS A 239 12.50 -26.14 28.36
CA CYS A 239 13.73 -26.93 28.54
C CYS A 239 14.99 -26.04 28.62
N LEU A 240 14.97 -24.87 27.98
CA LEU A 240 16.05 -23.88 28.05
C LEU A 240 15.94 -22.94 29.26
N GLY A 241 15.01 -23.19 30.18
CA GLY A 241 14.80 -22.40 31.40
C GLY A 241 14.05 -21.08 31.17
N VAL A 242 13.53 -20.84 29.97
CA VAL A 242 12.74 -19.63 29.66
C VAL A 242 11.26 -19.97 29.86
N LYS A 243 10.57 -19.29 30.77
CA LYS A 243 9.15 -19.60 31.05
C LYS A 243 8.24 -18.96 29.99
N PRO A 244 7.41 -19.76 29.28
CA PRO A 244 6.39 -19.22 28.39
C PRO A 244 5.41 -18.34 29.17
N ASN A 245 4.96 -17.25 28.55
CA ASN A 245 3.98 -16.34 29.13
C ASN A 245 2.70 -16.31 28.29
N LEU A 246 1.73 -15.47 28.69
CA LEU A 246 0.48 -15.26 27.98
C LEU A 246 0.69 -14.97 26.48
N ILE A 247 1.68 -14.14 26.13
CA ILE A 247 1.99 -13.80 24.73
C ILE A 247 2.47 -15.02 23.95
N SER A 248 3.27 -15.91 24.55
CA SER A 248 3.73 -17.15 23.92
C SER A 248 2.56 -18.04 23.51
N TYR A 249 1.63 -18.28 24.43
CA TYR A 249 0.44 -19.09 24.17
C TYR A 249 -0.52 -18.40 23.19
N ASN A 250 -0.79 -17.10 23.37
CA ASN A 250 -1.63 -16.32 22.47
C ASN A 250 -1.10 -16.32 21.02
N THR A 251 0.23 -16.28 20.84
CA THR A 251 0.85 -16.36 19.50
C THR A 251 0.58 -17.70 18.82
N VAL A 252 0.68 -18.82 19.56
CA VAL A 252 0.37 -20.16 19.03
C VAL A 252 -1.12 -20.29 18.76
N ILE A 253 -1.98 -19.94 19.71
CA ILE A 253 -3.45 -20.00 19.57
C ILE A 253 -3.88 -19.22 18.32
N HIS A 254 -3.40 -17.99 18.17
CA HIS A 254 -3.68 -17.16 17.00
C HIS A 254 -3.20 -17.82 15.70
N GLY A 255 -1.99 -18.41 15.71
CA GLY A 255 -1.44 -19.13 14.56
C GLY A 255 -2.29 -20.33 14.12
N TYR A 256 -2.75 -21.14 15.08
CA TYR A 256 -3.66 -22.25 14.85
C TYR A 256 -5.01 -21.77 14.27
N CYS A 257 -5.61 -20.72 14.87
CA CYS A 257 -6.85 -20.12 14.37
C CYS A 257 -6.72 -19.56 12.95
N LEU A 258 -5.60 -18.93 12.60
CA LEU A 258 -5.36 -18.41 11.25
C LEU A 258 -5.33 -19.50 10.18
N LYS A 259 -4.89 -20.71 10.55
CA LYS A 259 -4.75 -21.86 9.66
C LYS A 259 -5.97 -22.79 9.68
N GLY A 260 -6.99 -22.50 10.48
CA GLY A 260 -8.22 -23.30 10.57
C GLY A 260 -8.15 -24.50 11.52
N ASP A 261 -7.10 -24.63 12.34
CA ASP A 261 -6.97 -25.76 13.28
C ASP A 261 -7.45 -25.38 14.68
N PHE A 262 -8.77 -25.49 14.92
CA PHE A 262 -9.41 -25.06 16.18
C PHE A 262 -9.25 -26.06 17.31
N GLU A 263 -9.25 -27.35 17.00
CA GLU A 263 -8.98 -28.38 18.01
C GLU A 263 -7.57 -28.18 18.57
N GLY A 264 -6.59 -27.95 17.69
CA GLY A 264 -5.25 -27.56 18.09
C GLY A 264 -5.25 -26.28 18.93
N ALA A 265 -5.94 -25.21 18.51
CA ALA A 265 -6.04 -23.98 19.28
C ALA A 265 -6.63 -24.20 20.70
N ASN A 266 -7.70 -25.00 20.82
CA ASN A 266 -8.33 -25.35 22.09
C ASN A 266 -7.41 -26.19 22.98
N THR A 267 -6.65 -27.14 22.42
CA THR A 267 -5.69 -27.92 23.23
C THR A 267 -4.59 -27.02 23.82
N ILE A 268 -4.12 -26.02 23.06
CA ILE A 268 -3.14 -25.04 23.55
C ILE A 268 -3.75 -24.14 24.62
N PHE A 269 -5.00 -23.70 24.42
CA PHE A 269 -5.76 -22.92 25.40
C PHE A 269 -5.95 -23.68 26.72
N GLU A 270 -6.34 -24.95 26.69
CA GLU A 270 -6.45 -25.78 27.89
C GLU A 270 -5.09 -26.00 28.57
N THR A 271 -4.03 -26.18 27.77
CA THR A 271 -2.66 -26.32 28.29
C THR A 271 -2.22 -25.05 29.01
N MET A 272 -2.56 -23.87 28.48
CA MET A 272 -2.29 -22.58 29.10
C MET A 272 -2.94 -22.47 30.49
N ILE A 273 -4.22 -22.82 30.59
CA ILE A 273 -4.96 -22.83 31.87
C ILE A 273 -4.35 -23.83 32.85
N LYS A 274 -4.06 -25.06 32.40
CA LYS A 274 -3.41 -26.10 33.25
C LYS A 274 -2.05 -25.66 33.80
N LYS A 275 -1.36 -24.75 33.11
CA LYS A 275 -0.08 -24.18 33.54
C LYS A 275 -0.24 -22.94 34.43
N GLY A 276 -1.48 -22.56 34.79
CA GLY A 276 -1.78 -21.43 35.66
C GLY A 276 -1.64 -20.06 34.98
N ILE A 277 -1.69 -20.01 33.65
CA ILE A 277 -1.69 -18.75 32.89
C ILE A 277 -3.13 -18.40 32.57
N GLU A 278 -3.62 -17.30 33.13
CA GLU A 278 -4.98 -16.84 32.92
C GLU A 278 -5.15 -16.24 31.51
N PRO A 279 -6.21 -16.64 30.78
CA PRO A 279 -6.52 -16.04 29.48
C PRO A 279 -6.94 -14.58 29.62
N ASP A 280 -6.67 -13.78 28.59
CA ASP A 280 -7.17 -12.41 28.48
C ASP A 280 -8.21 -12.26 27.36
N SER A 281 -8.76 -11.05 27.20
CA SER A 281 -9.70 -10.75 26.12
C SER A 281 -9.09 -11.03 24.73
N TYR A 282 -7.77 -10.89 24.56
CA TYR A 282 -7.11 -11.20 23.30
C TYR A 282 -7.11 -12.70 22.99
N THR A 283 -6.89 -13.56 24.00
CA THR A 283 -7.00 -15.01 23.87
C THR A 283 -8.37 -15.41 23.32
N PHE A 284 -9.45 -14.96 23.97
CA PHE A 284 -10.81 -15.28 23.56
C PHE A 284 -11.15 -14.67 22.19
N ASN A 285 -10.77 -13.41 21.92
CA ASN A 285 -10.98 -12.79 20.62
C ASN A 285 -10.27 -13.55 19.48
N SER A 286 -9.07 -14.11 19.72
CA SER A 286 -8.35 -14.91 18.74
C SER A 286 -9.08 -16.22 18.42
N LEU A 287 -9.58 -16.91 19.46
CA LEU A 287 -10.37 -18.14 19.31
C LEU A 287 -11.69 -17.87 18.60
N ILE A 288 -12.42 -16.84 19.05
CA ILE A 288 -13.70 -16.41 18.45
C ILE A 288 -13.49 -16.08 16.98
N ARG A 289 -12.53 -15.20 16.64
CA ARG A 289 -12.23 -14.83 15.25
C ARG A 289 -11.98 -16.05 14.36
N GLY A 290 -11.24 -17.00 14.91
CA GLY A 290 -10.96 -18.27 14.28
C GLY A 290 -12.22 -19.07 13.97
N MET A 291 -12.99 -19.43 15.00
CA MET A 291 -14.19 -20.27 14.87
C MET A 291 -15.29 -19.62 14.03
N VAL A 292 -15.37 -18.31 14.15
CA VAL A 292 -16.29 -17.48 13.38
C VAL A 292 -15.99 -17.59 11.89
N LYS A 293 -14.72 -17.63 11.44
CA LYS A 293 -14.36 -17.76 10.03
C LYS A 293 -14.90 -19.06 9.38
N GLU A 294 -15.02 -20.14 10.14
CA GLU A 294 -15.52 -21.44 9.66
C GLU A 294 -17.04 -21.65 9.85
N GLY A 295 -17.75 -20.67 10.41
CA GLY A 295 -19.20 -20.78 10.62
C GLY A 295 -19.60 -21.70 11.77
N ARG A 296 -18.72 -21.96 12.75
CA ARG A 296 -18.99 -22.84 13.90
C ARG A 296 -19.68 -22.10 15.05
N GLU A 297 -20.93 -21.72 14.83
CA GLU A 297 -21.66 -20.78 15.71
C GLU A 297 -21.91 -21.27 17.14
N LYS A 298 -22.22 -22.56 17.33
CA LYS A 298 -22.47 -23.12 18.67
C LYS A 298 -21.26 -22.96 19.60
N GLU A 299 -20.06 -23.09 19.05
CA GLU A 299 -18.82 -22.95 19.80
C GLU A 299 -18.49 -21.50 20.14
N VAL A 300 -18.93 -20.55 19.30
CA VAL A 300 -18.79 -19.13 19.57
C VAL A 300 -19.58 -18.72 20.81
N SER A 301 -20.84 -19.16 20.92
CA SER A 301 -21.65 -18.92 22.13
C SER A 301 -21.00 -19.54 23.37
N SER A 302 -20.52 -20.78 23.27
CA SER A 302 -19.80 -21.44 24.36
C SER A 302 -18.53 -20.69 24.78
N LEU A 303 -17.78 -20.13 23.82
CA LEU A 303 -16.60 -19.31 24.12
C LEU A 303 -16.95 -17.97 24.80
N LEU A 304 -18.06 -17.33 24.43
CA LEU A 304 -18.52 -16.10 25.08
C LEU A 304 -18.96 -16.37 26.53
N GLU A 305 -19.70 -17.47 26.76
CA GLU A 305 -20.05 -17.91 28.12
C GLU A 305 -18.80 -18.24 28.94
N LYS A 306 -17.84 -18.95 28.33
CA LYS A 306 -16.56 -19.24 28.96
C LYS A 306 -15.80 -17.97 29.29
N MET A 307 -15.73 -16.99 28.39
CA MET A 307 -15.11 -15.68 28.63
C MET A 307 -15.74 -14.99 29.86
N ASN A 308 -17.07 -14.97 29.96
CA ASN A 308 -17.78 -14.41 31.12
C ASN A 308 -17.45 -15.16 32.43
N SER A 309 -17.28 -16.49 32.38
CA SER A 309 -16.93 -17.28 33.57
C SER A 309 -15.53 -16.96 34.13
N PHE A 310 -14.63 -16.42 33.31
CA PHE A 310 -13.33 -15.88 33.73
C PHE A 310 -13.42 -14.43 34.23
N GLY A 311 -14.62 -13.85 34.36
CA GLY A 311 -14.81 -12.45 34.73
C GLY A 311 -14.42 -11.46 33.64
N LEU A 312 -14.20 -11.93 32.40
CA LEU A 312 -13.87 -11.09 31.27
C LEU A 312 -15.16 -10.68 30.56
N ILE A 313 -15.35 -9.38 30.34
CA ILE A 313 -16.52 -8.84 29.64
C ILE A 313 -16.18 -8.77 28.15
N PRO A 314 -17.02 -9.31 27.24
CA PRO A 314 -16.90 -9.09 25.81
C PRO A 314 -16.71 -7.59 25.50
N THR A 315 -15.86 -7.29 24.53
CA THR A 315 -15.55 -5.90 24.17
C THR A 315 -16.21 -5.55 22.84
N ALA A 316 -16.20 -4.27 22.47
CA ALA A 316 -16.59 -3.86 21.12
C ALA A 316 -15.77 -4.58 20.03
N VAL A 317 -14.51 -4.92 20.29
CA VAL A 317 -13.67 -5.71 19.37
C VAL A 317 -14.21 -7.14 19.20
N THR A 318 -14.69 -7.75 20.27
CA THR A 318 -15.30 -9.09 20.27
C THR A 318 -16.52 -9.12 19.36
N TYR A 319 -17.47 -8.19 19.59
CA TYR A 319 -18.68 -8.09 18.77
C TYR A 319 -18.41 -7.65 17.34
N ASN A 320 -17.50 -6.71 17.10
CA ASN A 320 -17.12 -6.33 15.74
C ASN A 320 -16.52 -7.50 14.95
N THR A 321 -15.81 -8.43 15.62
CA THR A 321 -15.31 -9.66 14.98
C THR A 321 -16.45 -10.59 14.54
N LEU A 322 -17.50 -10.71 15.37
CA LEU A 322 -18.70 -11.48 15.06
C LEU A 322 -19.46 -10.86 13.90
N ILE A 323 -19.72 -9.56 13.98
CA ILE A 323 -20.44 -8.76 12.98
C ILE A 323 -19.70 -8.81 11.64
N ASP A 324 -18.38 -8.53 11.61
CA ASP A 324 -17.56 -8.55 10.40
C ASP A 324 -17.68 -9.89 9.66
N SER A 325 -17.63 -11.00 10.38
CA SER A 325 -17.75 -12.30 9.74
C SER A 325 -19.16 -12.63 9.26
N CYS A 326 -20.20 -12.19 9.95
CA CYS A 326 -21.57 -12.33 9.48
C CYS A 326 -21.77 -11.52 8.20
N CYS A 327 -21.29 -10.27 8.19
CA CYS A 327 -21.26 -9.40 7.02
C CYS A 327 -20.51 -10.04 5.84
N ASN A 328 -19.33 -10.63 6.06
CA ASN A 328 -18.54 -11.28 5.01
C ASN A 328 -19.20 -12.55 4.45
N ARG A 329 -20.15 -13.16 5.18
CA ARG A 329 -20.97 -14.29 4.71
C ARG A 329 -22.28 -13.86 4.06
N GLY A 330 -22.63 -12.57 4.09
CA GLY A 330 -23.93 -12.08 3.67
C GLY A 330 -25.06 -12.35 4.67
N ASP A 331 -24.77 -12.85 5.88
CA ASP A 331 -25.76 -13.09 6.93
C ASP A 331 -25.98 -11.80 7.74
N LEU A 332 -26.70 -10.86 7.14
CA LEU A 332 -26.96 -9.55 7.73
C LEU A 332 -27.86 -9.65 8.98
N ASP A 333 -28.80 -10.59 9.01
CA ASP A 333 -29.72 -10.74 10.14
C ASP A 333 -28.96 -11.10 11.43
N LYS A 334 -27.99 -12.02 11.36
CA LYS A 334 -27.11 -12.30 12.51
C LYS A 334 -26.17 -11.15 12.83
N ALA A 335 -25.70 -10.41 11.81
CA ALA A 335 -24.86 -9.24 12.05
C ALA A 335 -25.61 -8.18 12.90
N PHE A 336 -26.89 -7.93 12.59
CA PHE A 336 -27.75 -7.06 13.38
C PHE A 336 -28.07 -7.64 14.76
N PHE A 337 -28.33 -8.95 14.85
CA PHE A 337 -28.52 -9.63 16.15
C PHE A 337 -27.33 -9.39 17.09
N TYR A 338 -26.09 -9.57 16.62
CA TYR A 338 -24.91 -9.33 17.45
C TYR A 338 -24.72 -7.86 17.81
N ARG A 339 -25.12 -6.92 16.94
CA ARG A 339 -25.14 -5.50 17.27
C ARG A 339 -26.18 -5.19 18.35
N ASP A 340 -27.34 -5.84 18.32
CA ASP A 340 -28.40 -5.64 19.31
C ASP A 340 -28.02 -6.25 20.66
N GLU A 341 -27.42 -7.45 20.66
CA GLU A 341 -26.84 -8.06 21.85
C GLU A 341 -25.76 -7.17 22.48
N MET A 342 -24.85 -6.63 21.66
CA MET A 342 -23.80 -5.69 22.09
C MET A 342 -24.40 -4.50 22.84
N VAL A 343 -25.48 -3.90 22.30
CA VAL A 343 -26.19 -2.78 22.95
C VAL A 343 -26.90 -3.23 24.23
N LYS A 344 -27.54 -4.40 24.22
CA LYS A 344 -28.30 -4.95 25.37
C LYS A 344 -27.43 -5.17 26.59
N ILE A 345 -26.18 -5.58 26.41
CA ILE A 345 -25.22 -5.77 27.51
C ILE A 345 -24.47 -4.47 27.87
N GLY A 346 -24.83 -3.34 27.27
CA GLY A 346 -24.29 -2.02 27.60
C GLY A 346 -23.00 -1.64 26.87
N ILE A 347 -22.59 -2.37 25.84
CA ILE A 347 -21.44 -1.98 25.02
C ILE A 347 -21.92 -1.04 23.91
N VAL A 348 -21.35 0.16 23.87
CA VAL A 348 -21.72 1.17 22.86
C VAL A 348 -21.10 0.83 21.50
N PRO A 349 -21.90 0.72 20.42
CA PRO A 349 -21.39 0.57 19.06
C PRO A 349 -20.42 1.69 18.69
N SER A 350 -19.27 1.31 18.14
CA SER A 350 -18.22 2.23 17.71
C SER A 350 -18.39 2.59 16.22
N ALA A 351 -17.64 3.58 15.73
CA ALA A 351 -17.60 3.87 14.29
C ALA A 351 -17.22 2.62 13.46
N ALA A 352 -16.31 1.78 13.98
CA ALA A 352 -15.96 0.51 13.35
C ALA A 352 -17.17 -0.45 13.24
N THR A 353 -18.05 -0.49 14.24
CA THR A 353 -19.27 -1.31 14.24
C THR A 353 -20.22 -0.88 13.11
N TYR A 354 -20.47 0.43 12.99
CA TYR A 354 -21.28 0.99 11.90
C TYR A 354 -20.65 0.77 10.54
N ASN A 355 -19.34 0.97 10.41
CA ASN A 355 -18.60 0.78 9.17
C ASN A 355 -18.77 -0.64 8.61
N LEU A 356 -18.73 -1.67 9.47
CA LEU A 356 -18.92 -3.06 9.06
C LEU A 356 -20.33 -3.32 8.49
N LEU A 357 -21.37 -2.86 9.20
CA LEU A 357 -22.75 -3.06 8.78
C LEU A 357 -23.10 -2.24 7.53
N ILE A 358 -22.73 -0.97 7.50
CA ILE A 358 -22.96 -0.07 6.35
C ILE A 358 -22.27 -0.62 5.09
N HIS A 359 -21.02 -1.08 5.21
CA HIS A 359 -20.31 -1.67 4.08
C HIS A 359 -21.02 -2.91 3.55
N ALA A 360 -21.48 -3.79 4.44
CA ALA A 360 -22.19 -5.01 4.07
C ALA A 360 -23.55 -4.72 3.39
N LEU A 361 -24.31 -3.75 3.91
CA LEU A 361 -25.57 -3.32 3.29
C LEU A 361 -25.36 -2.72 1.90
N PHE A 362 -24.27 -1.98 1.67
CA PHE A 362 -23.93 -1.50 0.33
C PHE A 362 -23.62 -2.65 -0.64
N LEU A 363 -22.93 -3.69 -0.19
CA LEU A 363 -22.65 -4.86 -1.03
C LEU A 363 -23.92 -5.64 -1.37
N ASP A 364 -24.87 -5.71 -0.44
CA ASP A 364 -26.17 -6.38 -0.63
C ASP A 364 -27.21 -5.51 -1.35
N GLY A 365 -26.91 -4.22 -1.59
CA GLY A 365 -27.81 -3.28 -2.27
C GLY A 365 -28.99 -2.76 -1.41
N ARG A 366 -28.98 -2.99 -0.10
CA ARG A 366 -30.03 -2.59 0.86
C ARG A 366 -29.91 -1.11 1.27
N MET A 367 -30.12 -0.22 0.30
CA MET A 367 -29.87 1.23 0.45
C MET A 367 -30.71 1.93 1.53
N ALA A 368 -31.95 1.48 1.76
CA ALA A 368 -32.82 2.09 2.77
C ALA A 368 -32.28 1.86 4.19
N GLU A 369 -31.87 0.64 4.50
CA GLU A 369 -31.29 0.30 5.80
C GLU A 369 -29.91 0.93 6.00
N THR A 370 -29.15 1.15 4.92
CA THR A 370 -27.93 1.96 4.99
C THR A 370 -28.23 3.38 5.47
N ASP A 371 -29.26 4.02 4.91
CA ASP A 371 -29.65 5.37 5.34
C ASP A 371 -30.11 5.39 6.81
N ASP A 372 -30.85 4.37 7.25
CA ASP A 372 -31.29 4.22 8.63
C ASP A 372 -30.12 4.05 9.60
N LEU A 373 -29.11 3.26 9.25
CA LEU A 373 -27.90 3.10 10.07
C LEU A 373 -27.06 4.37 10.15
N VAL A 374 -26.94 5.13 9.06
CA VAL A 374 -26.24 6.43 9.07
C VAL A 374 -26.96 7.43 9.97
N LYS A 375 -28.30 7.38 9.97
CA LYS A 375 -29.13 8.19 10.87
C LYS A 375 -28.95 7.75 12.33
N ASP A 376 -29.01 6.46 12.63
CA ASP A 376 -28.78 5.90 13.98
C ASP A 376 -27.39 6.28 14.50
N MET A 377 -26.36 6.21 13.66
CA MET A 377 -24.99 6.63 14.00
C MET A 377 -24.95 8.11 14.44
N SER A 378 -25.67 8.96 13.72
CA SER A 378 -25.75 10.40 14.00
C SER A 378 -26.55 10.69 15.28
N GLU A 379 -27.71 10.04 15.45
CA GLU A 379 -28.57 10.19 16.63
C GLU A 379 -27.87 9.73 17.92
N LYS A 380 -27.06 8.66 17.83
CA LYS A 380 -26.22 8.17 18.93
C LYS A 380 -24.91 8.92 19.12
N ARG A 381 -24.67 9.98 18.34
CA ARG A 381 -23.48 10.84 18.40
C ARG A 381 -22.17 10.07 18.23
N VAL A 382 -22.18 8.98 17.48
CA VAL A 382 -20.97 8.26 17.10
C VAL A 382 -20.33 9.02 15.94
N LEU A 383 -19.13 9.57 16.16
CA LEU A 383 -18.47 10.41 15.17
C LEU A 383 -17.95 9.57 13.99
N PRO A 384 -18.35 9.88 12.74
CA PRO A 384 -17.75 9.29 11.55
C PRO A 384 -16.26 9.61 11.46
N ASP A 385 -15.46 8.60 11.11
CA ASP A 385 -14.04 8.76 10.81
C ASP A 385 -13.78 8.75 9.30
N GLY A 386 -12.51 8.88 8.90
CA GLY A 386 -12.15 8.84 7.48
C GLY A 386 -12.52 7.52 6.78
N ILE A 387 -12.58 6.41 7.52
CA ILE A 387 -13.01 5.11 6.98
C ILE A 387 -14.52 5.13 6.72
N THR A 388 -15.30 5.68 7.66
CA THR A 388 -16.76 5.84 7.51
C THR A 388 -17.11 6.63 6.25
N TYR A 389 -16.52 7.80 6.05
CA TYR A 389 -16.79 8.60 4.86
C TYR A 389 -16.37 7.90 3.57
N ASN A 390 -15.23 7.19 3.56
CA ASN A 390 -14.82 6.43 2.40
C ASN A 390 -15.81 5.32 2.03
N ILE A 391 -16.33 4.59 3.03
CA ILE A 391 -17.36 3.55 2.82
C ILE A 391 -18.63 4.19 2.26
N LEU A 392 -19.11 5.28 2.86
CA LEU A 392 -20.33 5.98 2.42
C LEU A 392 -20.19 6.51 1.00
N ILE A 393 -19.12 7.26 0.72
CA ILE A 393 -18.88 7.86 -0.60
C ILE A 393 -18.76 6.76 -1.66
N ASN A 394 -17.93 5.73 -1.42
CA ASN A 394 -17.76 4.62 -2.37
C ASN A 394 -19.07 3.85 -2.59
N GLY A 395 -19.80 3.54 -1.52
CA GLY A 395 -21.07 2.83 -1.56
C GLY A 395 -22.14 3.60 -2.35
N TYR A 396 -22.33 4.89 -2.06
CA TYR A 396 -23.28 5.72 -2.84
C TYR A 396 -22.83 5.94 -4.28
N CYS A 397 -21.53 6.02 -4.56
CA CYS A 397 -21.01 6.08 -5.93
C CYS A 397 -21.34 4.80 -6.71
N ARG A 398 -21.15 3.62 -6.10
CA ARG A 398 -21.50 2.32 -6.68
C ARG A 398 -23.01 2.20 -6.94
N ALA A 399 -23.83 2.67 -5.99
CA ALA A 399 -25.28 2.76 -6.15
C ALA A 399 -25.74 3.87 -7.14
N GLY A 400 -24.81 4.60 -7.75
CA GLY A 400 -25.10 5.67 -8.71
C GLY A 400 -25.66 6.95 -8.09
N ASN A 401 -25.73 7.07 -6.75
CA ASN A 401 -26.27 8.23 -6.04
C ASN A 401 -25.18 9.30 -5.82
N ALA A 402 -24.80 9.98 -6.91
CA ALA A 402 -23.80 11.04 -6.88
C ALA A 402 -24.13 12.15 -5.86
N LYS A 403 -25.41 12.53 -5.73
CA LYS A 403 -25.84 13.61 -4.82
C LYS A 403 -25.47 13.30 -3.36
N LYS A 404 -25.77 12.09 -2.87
CA LYS A 404 -25.38 11.69 -1.50
C LYS A 404 -23.87 11.53 -1.37
N ALA A 405 -23.20 10.98 -2.37
CA ALA A 405 -21.74 10.84 -2.37
C ALA A 405 -21.04 12.21 -2.20
N PHE A 406 -21.44 13.21 -2.98
CA PHE A 406 -20.89 14.57 -2.85
C PHE A 406 -21.28 15.25 -1.53
N LYS A 407 -22.49 15.03 -1.01
CA LYS A 407 -22.88 15.51 0.32
C LYS A 407 -21.93 14.99 1.41
N PHE A 408 -21.60 13.70 1.39
CA PHE A 408 -20.66 13.11 2.35
C PHE A 408 -19.21 13.55 2.11
N TYR A 409 -18.83 13.81 0.86
CA TYR A 409 -17.53 14.42 0.53
C TYR A 409 -17.40 15.84 1.12
N ASP A 410 -18.41 16.69 0.94
CA ASP A 410 -18.41 18.05 1.49
C ASP A 410 -18.39 18.02 3.03
N GLU A 411 -19.17 17.10 3.64
CA GLU A 411 -19.16 16.91 5.09
C GLU A 411 -17.78 16.44 5.60
N MET A 412 -17.14 15.50 4.90
CA MET A 412 -15.79 15.02 5.22
C MET A 412 -14.79 16.18 5.24
N LEU A 413 -14.81 17.05 4.22
CA LEU A 413 -13.95 18.24 4.15
C LEU A 413 -14.25 19.24 5.26
N SER A 414 -15.54 19.49 5.57
CA SER A 414 -15.95 20.42 6.63
C SER A 414 -15.45 20.01 8.02
N ARG A 415 -15.20 18.71 8.23
CA ARG A 415 -14.64 18.16 9.47
C ARG A 415 -13.11 18.12 9.49
N GLY A 416 -12.45 18.64 8.46
CA GLY A 416 -10.99 18.63 8.33
C GLY A 416 -10.40 17.26 7.98
N LEU A 417 -11.23 16.29 7.59
CA LEU A 417 -10.77 14.98 7.15
C LEU A 417 -10.35 15.05 5.68
N GLN A 418 -9.19 14.49 5.34
CA GLN A 418 -8.65 14.55 4.00
C GLN A 418 -9.11 13.36 3.16
N PRO A 419 -9.75 13.59 2.00
CA PRO A 419 -10.11 12.52 1.06
C PRO A 419 -8.88 11.77 0.58
N THR A 420 -9.04 10.47 0.37
CA THR A 420 -7.98 9.60 -0.16
C THR A 420 -8.09 9.47 -1.67
N ILE A 421 -7.07 8.93 -2.32
CA ILE A 421 -7.10 8.64 -3.76
C ILE A 421 -8.31 7.76 -4.15
N VAL A 422 -8.67 6.79 -3.31
CA VAL A 422 -9.84 5.91 -3.49
C VAL A 422 -11.16 6.70 -3.46
N THR A 423 -11.25 7.71 -2.60
CA THR A 423 -12.41 8.60 -2.49
C THR A 423 -12.63 9.35 -3.81
N TYR A 424 -11.57 9.97 -4.32
CA TYR A 424 -11.63 10.73 -5.57
C TYR A 424 -11.92 9.84 -6.78
N THR A 425 -11.26 8.67 -6.89
CA THR A 425 -11.53 7.72 -7.98
C THR A 425 -12.99 7.27 -7.99
N SER A 426 -13.60 7.09 -6.80
CA SER A 426 -15.03 6.76 -6.69
C SER A 426 -15.93 7.88 -7.21
N LEU A 427 -15.60 9.14 -6.87
CA LEU A 427 -16.34 10.33 -7.32
C LEU A 427 -16.20 10.53 -8.84
N ILE A 428 -15.00 10.36 -9.39
CA ILE A 428 -14.75 10.41 -10.85
C ILE A 428 -15.60 9.36 -11.57
N ASN A 429 -15.60 8.11 -11.08
CA ASN A 429 -16.41 7.03 -11.65
C ASN A 429 -17.91 7.36 -11.67
N VAL A 430 -18.46 7.89 -10.57
CA VAL A 430 -19.89 8.23 -10.54
C VAL A 430 -20.23 9.44 -11.43
N LEU A 431 -19.30 10.41 -11.58
CA LEU A 431 -19.46 11.52 -12.51
C LEU A 431 -19.42 11.07 -13.96
N GLY A 432 -18.52 10.14 -14.30
CA GLY A 432 -18.45 9.51 -15.63
C GLY A 432 -19.76 8.85 -16.01
N LYS A 433 -20.35 8.05 -15.11
CA LYS A 433 -21.67 7.42 -15.29
C LYS A 433 -22.85 8.39 -15.41
N ARG A 434 -22.65 9.66 -15.03
CA ARG A 434 -23.67 10.73 -15.07
C ARG A 434 -23.41 11.74 -16.18
N ASN A 435 -22.48 11.47 -17.09
CA ASN A 435 -22.07 12.34 -18.19
C ASN A 435 -21.56 13.71 -17.72
N ARG A 436 -20.89 13.77 -16.56
CA ARG A 436 -20.37 15.00 -15.93
C ARG A 436 -18.84 15.05 -15.91
N MET A 437 -18.20 14.68 -17.02
CA MET A 437 -16.73 14.57 -17.07
C MET A 437 -15.97 15.89 -16.89
N LYS A 438 -16.60 17.03 -17.18
CA LYS A 438 -15.99 18.35 -16.89
C LYS A 438 -15.70 18.50 -15.39
N GLU A 439 -16.64 18.11 -14.54
CA GLU A 439 -16.45 18.14 -13.09
C GLU A 439 -15.43 17.10 -12.62
N ALA A 440 -15.32 15.97 -13.32
CA ALA A 440 -14.31 14.97 -13.02
C ALA A 440 -12.90 15.50 -13.33
N ASP A 441 -12.72 16.20 -14.45
CA ASP A 441 -11.46 16.87 -14.79
C ASP A 441 -11.13 17.98 -13.78
N ASP A 442 -12.12 18.77 -13.35
CA ASP A 442 -11.94 19.81 -12.31
C ASP A 442 -11.48 19.20 -10.97
N LEU A 443 -12.04 18.05 -10.59
CA LEU A 443 -11.58 17.32 -9.40
C LEU A 443 -10.12 16.87 -9.54
N VAL A 444 -9.68 16.40 -10.70
CA VAL A 444 -8.27 16.01 -10.93
C VAL A 444 -7.34 17.20 -10.77
N VAL A 445 -7.74 18.37 -11.27
CA VAL A 445 -6.97 19.61 -11.08
C VAL A 445 -6.86 19.95 -9.58
N GLU A 446 -7.93 19.78 -8.80
CA GLU A 446 -7.91 19.96 -7.35
C GLU A 446 -6.97 18.98 -6.65
N ILE A 447 -7.03 17.69 -7.02
CA ILE A 447 -6.20 16.61 -6.46
C ILE A 447 -4.71 16.91 -6.67
N LEU A 448 -4.33 17.33 -7.88
CA LEU A 448 -2.96 17.71 -8.21
C LEU A 448 -2.49 18.95 -7.42
N ARG A 449 -3.36 19.95 -7.23
CA ARG A 449 -3.06 21.13 -6.40
C ARG A 449 -2.82 20.76 -4.94
N LYS A 450 -3.46 19.71 -4.43
CA LYS A 450 -3.24 19.16 -3.08
C LYS A 450 -1.98 18.29 -2.98
N GLY A 451 -1.22 18.10 -4.07
CA GLY A 451 -0.03 17.25 -4.09
C GLY A 451 -0.34 15.75 -4.04
N ILE A 452 -1.58 15.36 -4.35
CA ILE A 452 -1.97 13.95 -4.51
C ILE A 452 -1.77 13.61 -5.99
N PHE A 453 -1.03 12.53 -6.27
CA PHE A 453 -0.77 12.10 -7.64
C PHE A 453 -1.72 10.97 -8.04
N PRO A 454 -2.39 11.04 -9.21
CA PRO A 454 -3.23 9.97 -9.72
C PRO A 454 -2.45 8.66 -9.88
N ASP A 455 -3.10 7.54 -9.53
CA ASP A 455 -2.61 6.20 -9.76
C ASP A 455 -3.24 5.60 -11.03
N LEU A 456 -2.78 4.39 -11.39
CA LEU A 456 -3.30 3.64 -12.54
C LEU A 456 -4.83 3.52 -12.53
N ILE A 457 -5.42 3.28 -11.35
CA ILE A 457 -6.86 3.09 -11.19
C ILE A 457 -7.62 4.40 -11.48
N MET A 458 -7.12 5.54 -11.00
CA MET A 458 -7.71 6.85 -11.29
C MET A 458 -7.60 7.22 -12.77
N PHE A 459 -6.46 6.95 -13.40
CA PHE A 459 -6.29 7.17 -14.84
C PHE A 459 -7.26 6.32 -15.66
N ASN A 460 -7.39 5.02 -15.34
CA ASN A 460 -8.34 4.14 -15.98
C ASN A 460 -9.80 4.62 -15.81
N ALA A 461 -10.16 5.12 -14.62
CA ALA A 461 -11.48 5.71 -14.37
C ALA A 461 -11.76 6.95 -15.22
N LEU A 462 -10.76 7.83 -15.41
CA LEU A 462 -10.89 9.02 -16.26
C LEU A 462 -11.00 8.65 -17.74
N ILE A 463 -10.15 7.72 -18.21
CA ILE A 463 -10.16 7.23 -19.59
C ILE A 463 -11.52 6.57 -19.90
N ASP A 464 -11.99 5.67 -19.03
CA ASP A 464 -13.31 5.03 -19.18
C ASP A 464 -14.43 6.05 -19.17
N GLY A 465 -14.42 6.97 -18.21
CA GLY A 465 -15.40 8.05 -18.12
C GLY A 465 -15.45 8.92 -19.38
N HIS A 466 -14.31 9.30 -19.95
CA HIS A 466 -14.27 10.10 -21.19
C HIS A 466 -14.69 9.29 -22.42
N CYS A 467 -14.21 8.05 -22.57
CA CYS A 467 -14.61 7.16 -23.66
C CYS A 467 -16.12 6.84 -23.63
N ALA A 468 -16.70 6.59 -22.44
CA ALA A 468 -18.13 6.35 -22.28
C ALA A 468 -18.99 7.56 -22.65
N ASN A 469 -18.43 8.77 -22.52
CA ASN A 469 -19.08 10.04 -22.84
C ASN A 469 -18.79 10.57 -24.25
N GLY A 470 -18.09 9.80 -25.09
CA GLY A 470 -17.74 10.20 -26.46
C GLY A 470 -16.60 11.22 -26.55
N ASN A 471 -15.86 11.46 -25.46
CA ASN A 471 -14.73 12.37 -25.42
C ASN A 471 -13.41 11.61 -25.68
N VAL A 472 -13.35 10.79 -26.73
CA VAL A 472 -12.22 9.86 -26.94
C VAL A 472 -10.89 10.60 -27.11
N GLU A 473 -10.87 11.77 -27.75
CA GLU A 473 -9.66 12.60 -27.88
C GLU A 473 -9.06 12.98 -26.51
N ARG A 474 -9.91 13.38 -25.56
CA ARG A 474 -9.45 13.72 -24.19
C ARG A 474 -8.91 12.48 -23.47
N ALA A 475 -9.49 11.30 -23.70
CA ALA A 475 -8.98 10.05 -23.14
C ALA A 475 -7.53 9.74 -23.62
N PHE A 476 -7.19 10.06 -24.87
CA PHE A 476 -5.81 9.96 -25.37
C PHE A 476 -4.87 10.99 -24.78
N ASP A 477 -5.34 12.21 -24.53
CA ASP A 477 -4.52 13.19 -23.82
C ASP A 477 -4.23 12.76 -22.39
N ILE A 478 -5.19 12.10 -21.73
CA ILE A 478 -4.99 11.49 -20.41
C ILE A 478 -3.96 10.36 -20.47
N LEU A 479 -3.98 9.51 -21.52
CA LEU A 479 -2.93 8.50 -21.73
C LEU A 479 -1.53 9.14 -21.86
N LYS A 480 -1.41 10.29 -22.55
CA LYS A 480 -0.13 11.02 -22.65
C LYS A 480 0.28 11.60 -21.28
N GLU A 481 -0.66 12.15 -20.51
CA GLU A 481 -0.42 12.65 -19.15
C GLU A 481 0.06 11.53 -18.22
N MET A 482 -0.58 10.36 -18.28
CA MET A 482 -0.22 9.15 -17.53
C MET A 482 1.23 8.74 -17.80
N ASN A 483 1.64 8.67 -19.07
CA ASN A 483 3.03 8.37 -19.45
C ASN A 483 4.02 9.43 -18.94
N LYS A 484 3.67 10.73 -19.02
CA LYS A 484 4.51 11.83 -18.49
C LYS A 484 4.71 11.75 -16.98
N MET A 485 3.75 11.19 -16.25
CA MET A 485 3.84 10.96 -14.81
C MET A 485 4.52 9.63 -14.44
N ASN A 486 5.09 8.91 -15.41
CA ASN A 486 5.71 7.59 -15.24
C ASN A 486 4.75 6.53 -14.68
N VAL A 487 3.44 6.67 -14.91
CA VAL A 487 2.45 5.62 -14.64
C VAL A 487 2.31 4.79 -15.91
N GLN A 488 2.58 3.48 -15.81
CA GLN A 488 2.57 2.60 -16.98
C GLN A 488 1.15 2.14 -17.30
N PRO A 489 0.68 2.24 -18.56
CA PRO A 489 -0.61 1.70 -18.95
C PRO A 489 -0.63 0.17 -18.86
N ASP A 490 -1.80 -0.36 -18.54
CA ASP A 490 -2.09 -1.80 -18.41
C ASP A 490 -3.08 -2.28 -19.48
N GLU A 491 -3.47 -3.55 -19.43
CA GLU A 491 -4.46 -4.12 -20.32
C GLU A 491 -5.81 -3.40 -20.26
N VAL A 492 -6.23 -2.98 -19.06
CA VAL A 492 -7.48 -2.24 -18.85
C VAL A 492 -7.44 -0.89 -19.56
N THR A 493 -6.31 -0.19 -19.52
CA THR A 493 -6.11 1.09 -20.20
C THR A 493 -6.36 0.97 -21.71
N TYR A 494 -5.70 0.00 -22.36
CA TYR A 494 -5.81 -0.19 -23.81
C TYR A 494 -7.19 -0.72 -24.21
N ASN A 495 -7.73 -1.69 -23.48
CA ASN A 495 -9.07 -2.23 -23.74
C ASN A 495 -10.14 -1.13 -23.69
N THR A 496 -10.01 -0.19 -22.75
CA THR A 496 -10.95 0.94 -22.60
C THR A 496 -10.85 1.91 -23.77
N LEU A 497 -9.64 2.27 -24.22
CA LEU A 497 -9.44 3.14 -25.38
C LEU A 497 -9.90 2.49 -26.69
N MET A 498 -9.61 1.20 -26.87
CA MET A 498 -10.11 0.40 -28.00
C MET A 498 -11.63 0.41 -28.03
N LEU A 499 -12.29 0.19 -26.88
CA LEU A 499 -13.74 0.26 -26.78
C LEU A 499 -14.28 1.65 -27.13
N GLY A 500 -13.59 2.71 -26.72
CA GLY A 500 -13.89 4.09 -27.10
C GLY A 500 -13.91 4.28 -28.62
N TYR A 501 -12.84 3.85 -29.31
CA TYR A 501 -12.77 3.92 -30.77
C TYR A 501 -13.82 3.04 -31.47
N CYS A 502 -14.06 1.83 -30.98
CA CYS A 502 -15.12 0.98 -31.52
C CYS A 502 -16.50 1.62 -31.39
N LYS A 503 -16.77 2.39 -30.32
CA LYS A 503 -18.03 3.14 -30.15
C LYS A 503 -18.16 4.32 -31.13
N GLU A 504 -17.05 4.94 -31.53
CA GLU A 504 -17.03 5.99 -32.57
C GLU A 504 -17.03 5.42 -34.00
N GLY A 505 -16.95 4.10 -34.18
CA GLY A 505 -16.85 3.44 -35.49
C GLY A 505 -15.44 3.44 -36.10
N LYS A 506 -14.43 3.87 -35.32
CA LYS A 506 -13.01 3.95 -35.71
C LYS A 506 -12.25 2.64 -35.41
N ILE A 507 -12.68 1.55 -36.05
CA ILE A 507 -12.21 0.20 -35.69
C ILE A 507 -10.73 0.00 -36.07
N GLU A 508 -10.28 0.59 -37.18
CA GLU A 508 -8.88 0.50 -37.61
C GLU A 508 -7.93 1.10 -36.57
N GLU A 509 -8.31 2.22 -35.97
CA GLU A 509 -7.58 2.85 -34.87
C GLU A 509 -7.57 1.96 -33.61
N ALA A 510 -8.66 1.22 -33.34
CA ALA A 510 -8.68 0.24 -32.26
C ALA A 510 -7.74 -0.96 -32.53
N CYS A 511 -7.63 -1.42 -33.78
CA CYS A 511 -6.66 -2.45 -34.18
C CYS A 511 -5.21 -1.95 -34.02
N ASN A 512 -4.94 -0.70 -34.38
CA ASN A 512 -3.61 -0.10 -34.17
C ASN A 512 -3.23 -0.05 -32.68
N LEU A 513 -4.18 0.18 -31.77
CA LEU A 513 -3.93 0.12 -30.32
C LEU A 513 -3.59 -1.30 -29.84
N LEU A 514 -4.21 -2.33 -30.41
CA LEU A 514 -3.88 -3.72 -30.09
C LEU A 514 -2.43 -4.04 -30.46
N GLU A 515 -1.97 -3.59 -31.63
CA GLU A 515 -0.58 -3.77 -32.07
C GLU A 515 0.40 -2.93 -31.23
N GLU A 516 0.03 -1.70 -30.85
CA GLU A 516 0.83 -0.89 -29.93
C GLU A 516 1.00 -1.57 -28.56
N MET A 517 -0.10 -2.10 -28.01
CA MET A 517 -0.13 -2.84 -26.74
C MET A 517 0.85 -4.02 -26.79
N LYS A 518 0.81 -4.84 -27.86
CA LYS A 518 1.76 -5.94 -28.10
C LYS A 518 3.20 -5.43 -28.20
N GLY A 519 3.44 -4.34 -28.94
CA GLY A 519 4.75 -3.73 -29.12
C GLY A 519 5.37 -3.21 -27.82
N ARG A 520 4.55 -2.80 -26.85
CA ARG A 520 4.99 -2.41 -25.50
C ARG A 520 5.19 -3.60 -24.55
N GLY A 521 4.95 -4.83 -25.01
CA GLY A 521 5.04 -6.05 -24.20
C GLY A 521 3.85 -6.27 -23.27
N ILE A 522 2.75 -5.53 -23.44
CA ILE A 522 1.49 -5.75 -22.73
C ILE A 522 0.72 -6.82 -23.53
N LYS A 523 0.35 -7.92 -22.88
CA LYS A 523 -0.28 -9.05 -23.57
C LYS A 523 -1.78 -8.82 -23.71
N PRO A 524 -2.34 -8.82 -24.93
CA PRO A 524 -3.78 -8.79 -25.12
C PRO A 524 -4.48 -9.93 -24.38
N ASP A 525 -5.67 -9.66 -23.87
CA ASP A 525 -6.49 -10.62 -23.17
C ASP A 525 -7.80 -10.90 -23.95
N HIS A 526 -8.64 -11.78 -23.40
CA HIS A 526 -9.93 -12.10 -23.99
C HIS A 526 -10.85 -10.86 -24.17
N ILE A 527 -10.68 -9.81 -23.35
CA ILE A 527 -11.45 -8.56 -23.46
C ILE A 527 -10.95 -7.75 -24.66
N SER A 528 -9.63 -7.70 -24.92
CA SER A 528 -9.05 -7.02 -26.09
C SER A 528 -9.67 -7.53 -27.40
N TYR A 529 -9.69 -8.85 -27.59
CA TYR A 529 -10.25 -9.48 -28.79
C TYR A 529 -11.76 -9.31 -28.87
N ASN A 530 -12.50 -9.56 -27.78
CA ASN A 530 -13.95 -9.37 -27.75
C ASN A 530 -14.37 -7.93 -28.06
N THR A 531 -13.58 -6.94 -27.65
CA THR A 531 -13.84 -5.53 -27.94
C THR A 531 -13.81 -5.26 -29.44
N LEU A 532 -12.81 -5.79 -30.16
CA LEU A 532 -12.70 -5.65 -31.61
C LEU A 532 -13.76 -6.47 -32.35
N ILE A 533 -14.02 -7.71 -31.93
CA ILE A 533 -15.10 -8.55 -32.49
C ILE A 533 -16.43 -7.82 -32.37
N SER A 534 -16.75 -7.28 -31.18
CA SER A 534 -17.97 -6.50 -30.97
C SER A 534 -18.00 -5.22 -31.81
N GLY A 535 -16.85 -4.55 -31.99
CA GLY A 535 -16.71 -3.41 -32.90
C GLY A 535 -17.07 -3.77 -34.33
N TYR A 536 -16.42 -4.77 -34.91
CA TYR A 536 -16.65 -5.23 -36.29
C TYR A 536 -18.08 -5.73 -36.49
N SER A 537 -18.61 -6.54 -35.56
CA SER A 537 -19.99 -7.03 -35.61
C SER A 537 -21.03 -5.90 -35.53
N ARG A 538 -20.77 -4.81 -34.79
CA ARG A 538 -21.68 -3.65 -34.77
C ARG A 538 -21.69 -2.88 -36.08
N ARG A 539 -20.54 -2.81 -36.77
CA ARG A 539 -20.40 -2.15 -38.08
C ARG A 539 -20.92 -3.03 -39.24
N GLY A 540 -21.02 -4.35 -39.02
CA GLY A 540 -21.47 -5.32 -40.02
C GLY A 540 -20.33 -6.00 -40.80
N ASP A 541 -19.08 -5.71 -40.43
CA ASP A 541 -17.87 -6.22 -41.07
C ASP A 541 -17.55 -7.63 -40.55
N MET A 542 -18.40 -8.61 -40.89
CA MET A 542 -18.35 -9.95 -40.29
C MET A 542 -17.12 -10.77 -40.64
N ASP A 543 -16.55 -10.59 -41.83
CA ASP A 543 -15.33 -11.30 -42.25
C ASP A 543 -14.14 -10.94 -41.34
N ASP A 544 -14.00 -9.65 -41.03
CA ASP A 544 -12.99 -9.16 -40.09
C ASP A 544 -13.28 -9.61 -38.66
N ALA A 545 -14.56 -9.62 -38.23
CA ALA A 545 -14.95 -10.12 -36.92
C ALA A 545 -14.55 -11.60 -36.73
N PHE A 546 -14.75 -12.44 -37.75
CA PHE A 546 -14.30 -13.84 -37.73
C PHE A 546 -12.78 -13.98 -37.78
N ARG A 547 -12.08 -13.13 -38.53
CA ARG A 547 -10.61 -13.11 -38.52
C ARG A 547 -10.07 -12.83 -37.12
N VAL A 548 -10.63 -11.85 -36.42
CA VAL A 548 -10.23 -11.53 -35.04
C VAL A 548 -10.56 -12.66 -34.07
N ARG A 549 -11.68 -13.39 -34.28
CA ARG A 549 -12.01 -14.61 -33.50
C ARG A 549 -10.98 -15.72 -33.73
N ASP A 550 -10.51 -15.90 -34.96
CA ASP A 550 -9.53 -16.93 -35.28
C ASP A 550 -8.13 -16.57 -34.74
N ASP A 551 -7.79 -15.26 -34.70
CA ASP A 551 -6.62 -14.75 -33.99
C ASP A 551 -6.72 -14.97 -32.47
N MET A 552 -7.90 -14.77 -31.89
CA MET A 552 -8.18 -15.04 -30.46
C MET A 552 -7.93 -16.52 -30.12
N LEU A 553 -8.41 -17.44 -30.98
CA LEU A 553 -8.17 -18.88 -30.83
C LEU A 553 -6.68 -19.22 -30.95
N SER A 554 -5.99 -18.62 -31.92
CA SER A 554 -4.54 -18.83 -32.15
C SER A 554 -3.70 -18.32 -30.98
N ALA A 555 -4.16 -17.27 -30.29
CA ALA A 555 -3.55 -16.74 -29.07
C ALA A 555 -3.85 -17.61 -27.82
N GLY A 556 -4.65 -18.66 -27.95
CA GLY A 556 -4.99 -19.60 -26.87
C GLY A 556 -6.22 -19.20 -26.04
N PHE A 557 -7.03 -18.25 -26.51
CA PHE A 557 -8.27 -17.85 -25.84
C PHE A 557 -9.48 -18.53 -26.51
N ASN A 558 -10.34 -19.14 -25.69
CA ASN A 558 -11.58 -19.73 -26.17
C ASN A 558 -12.70 -18.68 -26.23
N PRO A 559 -13.54 -18.69 -27.29
CA PRO A 559 -14.73 -17.86 -27.37
C PRO A 559 -15.61 -17.97 -26.12
N THR A 560 -16.12 -16.83 -25.67
CA THR A 560 -16.97 -16.68 -24.49
C THR A 560 -18.42 -16.39 -24.91
N LEU A 561 -19.36 -16.38 -23.95
CA LEU A 561 -20.73 -15.90 -24.17
C LEU A 561 -20.77 -14.55 -24.89
N LEU A 562 -19.91 -13.60 -24.49
CA LEU A 562 -19.81 -12.27 -25.12
C LEU A 562 -19.34 -12.35 -26.58
N THR A 563 -18.43 -13.27 -26.89
CA THR A 563 -17.90 -13.49 -28.24
C THR A 563 -19.00 -13.98 -29.17
N TYR A 564 -19.73 -15.03 -28.76
CA TYR A 564 -20.83 -15.58 -29.55
C TYR A 564 -21.98 -14.59 -29.69
N ASN A 565 -22.37 -13.90 -28.61
CA ASN A 565 -23.43 -12.88 -28.68
C ASN A 565 -23.07 -11.76 -29.66
N ALA A 566 -21.82 -11.28 -29.66
CA ALA A 566 -21.37 -10.26 -30.61
C ALA A 566 -21.47 -10.74 -32.07
N LEU A 567 -20.97 -11.94 -32.37
CA LEU A 567 -20.97 -12.49 -33.73
C LEU A 567 -22.38 -12.81 -34.23
N ILE A 568 -23.21 -13.44 -33.40
CA ILE A 568 -24.61 -13.75 -33.71
C ILE A 568 -25.37 -12.45 -33.99
N GLN A 569 -25.21 -11.43 -33.14
CA GLN A 569 -25.84 -10.12 -33.35
C GLN A 569 -25.41 -9.49 -34.69
N GLY A 570 -24.13 -9.58 -35.04
CA GLY A 570 -23.61 -9.05 -36.31
C GLY A 570 -24.17 -9.77 -37.54
N LEU A 571 -24.25 -11.11 -37.50
CA LEU A 571 -24.83 -11.93 -38.58
C LEU A 571 -26.32 -11.66 -38.76
N CYS A 572 -27.06 -11.58 -37.66
CA CYS A 572 -28.49 -11.25 -37.66
C CYS A 572 -28.74 -9.89 -38.30
N LYS A 573 -27.90 -8.88 -38.03
CA LYS A 573 -27.99 -7.57 -38.70
C LYS A 573 -27.74 -7.62 -40.21
N LYS A 574 -26.91 -8.56 -40.68
CA LYS A 574 -26.62 -8.79 -42.11
C LYS A 574 -27.64 -9.72 -42.78
N GLN A 575 -28.69 -10.15 -42.06
CA GLN A 575 -29.69 -11.14 -42.50
C GLN A 575 -29.10 -12.51 -42.84
N GLU A 576 -27.93 -12.85 -42.26
CA GLU A 576 -27.27 -14.15 -42.42
C GLU A 576 -27.71 -15.13 -41.32
N GLY A 577 -29.03 -15.33 -41.19
CA GLY A 577 -29.63 -16.10 -40.09
C GLY A 577 -29.18 -17.56 -39.99
N VAL A 578 -28.83 -18.20 -41.12
CA VAL A 578 -28.34 -19.59 -41.14
C VAL A 578 -27.00 -19.71 -40.41
N LEU A 579 -26.05 -18.81 -40.68
CA LEU A 579 -24.75 -18.79 -40.00
C LEU A 579 -24.90 -18.44 -38.51
N ALA A 580 -25.88 -17.59 -38.16
CA ALA A 580 -26.19 -17.28 -36.77
C ALA A 580 -26.71 -18.51 -36.01
N GLU A 581 -27.54 -19.34 -36.65
CA GLU A 581 -28.02 -20.61 -36.08
C GLU A 581 -26.90 -21.64 -35.93
N GLU A 582 -25.97 -21.72 -36.89
CA GLU A 582 -24.79 -22.58 -36.79
C GLU A 582 -23.89 -22.17 -35.61
N LEU A 583 -23.65 -20.87 -35.41
CA LEU A 583 -22.90 -20.38 -34.24
C LEU A 583 -23.61 -20.67 -32.93
N LEU A 584 -24.94 -20.60 -32.88
CA LEU A 584 -25.71 -20.99 -31.69
C LEU A 584 -25.52 -22.48 -31.36
N LYS A 585 -25.58 -23.36 -32.37
CA LYS A 585 -25.32 -24.80 -32.20
C LYS A 585 -23.90 -25.06 -31.72
N GLU A 586 -22.92 -24.35 -32.28
CA GLU A 586 -21.52 -24.44 -31.86
C GLU A 586 -21.35 -24.02 -30.39
N MET A 587 -21.94 -22.88 -30.00
CA MET A 587 -21.92 -22.35 -28.64
C MET A 587 -22.45 -23.36 -27.62
N VAL A 588 -23.60 -23.97 -27.91
CA VAL A 588 -24.21 -25.02 -27.06
C VAL A 588 -23.34 -26.27 -27.01
N SER A 589 -22.76 -26.70 -28.14
CA SER A 589 -21.88 -27.88 -28.20
C SER A 589 -20.61 -27.72 -27.36
N LYS A 590 -20.16 -26.47 -27.16
CA LYS A 590 -19.01 -26.12 -26.31
C LYS A 590 -19.39 -25.90 -24.84
N GLY A 591 -20.64 -26.15 -24.45
CA GLY A 591 -21.12 -26.04 -23.08
C GLY A 591 -21.35 -24.61 -22.61
N ILE A 592 -21.45 -23.64 -23.54
CA ILE A 592 -21.79 -22.25 -23.22
C ILE A 592 -23.31 -22.10 -23.32
N THR A 593 -23.96 -21.73 -22.22
CA THR A 593 -25.41 -21.54 -22.17
C THR A 593 -25.80 -20.19 -22.78
N PRO A 594 -26.66 -20.16 -23.83
CA PRO A 594 -27.23 -18.92 -24.36
C PRO A 594 -27.99 -18.14 -23.29
N ASP A 595 -27.93 -16.81 -23.37
CA ASP A 595 -28.68 -15.90 -22.50
C ASP A 595 -29.82 -15.21 -23.26
N ASP A 596 -30.62 -14.42 -22.55
CA ASP A 596 -31.74 -13.69 -23.15
C ASP A 596 -31.29 -12.78 -24.30
N SER A 597 -30.07 -12.23 -24.23
CA SER A 597 -29.50 -11.39 -25.28
C SER A 597 -29.18 -12.18 -26.55
N THR A 598 -28.75 -13.45 -26.42
CA THR A 598 -28.52 -14.34 -27.56
C THR A 598 -29.81 -14.56 -28.33
N TYR A 599 -30.88 -14.93 -27.62
CA TYR A 599 -32.17 -15.23 -28.23
C TYR A 599 -32.85 -13.99 -28.82
N LEU A 600 -32.77 -12.84 -28.13
CA LEU A 600 -33.31 -11.58 -28.65
C LEU A 600 -32.66 -11.19 -29.99
N SER A 601 -31.34 -11.31 -30.10
CA SER A 601 -30.61 -10.99 -31.33
C SER A 601 -31.02 -11.88 -32.51
N LEU A 602 -31.29 -13.17 -32.24
CA LEU A 602 -31.77 -14.12 -33.25
C LEU A 602 -33.18 -13.79 -33.73
N ILE A 603 -34.08 -13.47 -32.80
CA ILE A 603 -35.47 -13.08 -33.13
C ILE A 603 -35.48 -11.80 -33.97
N GLU A 604 -34.64 -10.81 -33.64
CA GLU A 604 -34.52 -9.56 -34.41
C GLU A 604 -33.96 -9.77 -35.82
N GLY A 605 -33.06 -10.75 -36.02
CA GLY A 605 -32.44 -11.04 -37.31
C GLY A 605 -33.28 -11.90 -38.26
N ILE A 606 -34.19 -12.72 -37.73
CA ILE A 606 -35.05 -13.60 -38.52
C ILE A 606 -36.33 -12.81 -38.85
N GLY A 607 -36.27 -12.05 -39.95
CA GLY A 607 -37.37 -11.20 -40.42
C GLY A 607 -38.66 -11.92 -40.86
N ASP A 608 -38.79 -13.23 -40.65
CA ASP A 608 -40.00 -14.00 -40.92
C ASP A 608 -40.21 -15.15 -39.93
N VAL A 609 -41.18 -14.99 -39.04
CA VAL A 609 -41.57 -15.95 -37.99
C VAL A 609 -42.10 -17.27 -38.59
N ASP A 610 -42.63 -17.24 -39.81
CA ASP A 610 -43.22 -18.42 -40.46
C ASP A 610 -42.16 -19.40 -40.96
N SER A 611 -40.95 -18.91 -41.29
CA SER A 611 -39.80 -19.76 -41.62
C SER A 611 -39.28 -20.55 -40.41
N PHE A 612 -39.37 -19.96 -39.21
CA PHE A 612 -38.90 -20.55 -37.94
C PHE A 612 -39.80 -21.68 -37.44
N LEU A 613 -41.11 -21.62 -37.73
CA LEU A 613 -42.08 -22.64 -37.29
C LEU A 613 -42.19 -23.84 -38.26
N GLY A 614 -41.45 -23.85 -39.37
CA GLY A 614 -41.44 -24.97 -40.31
C GLY A 614 -42.80 -25.27 -40.95
N ARG A 615 -43.72 -24.30 -40.99
CA ARG A 615 -45.02 -24.45 -41.66
C ARG A 615 -44.83 -24.18 -43.14
N LYS A 616 -44.60 -25.23 -43.92
CA LYS A 616 -44.81 -25.17 -45.37
C LYS A 616 -46.29 -24.91 -45.63
N ASP A 617 -46.59 -23.90 -46.44
CA ASP A 617 -47.92 -23.68 -46.99
C ASP A 617 -48.44 -24.97 -47.65
N PRO A 618 -49.66 -25.42 -47.31
CA PRO A 618 -50.30 -26.52 -48.03
C PRO A 618 -50.90 -25.96 -49.33
N SER A 619 -50.20 -26.17 -50.45
CA SER A 619 -50.76 -26.08 -51.80
C SER A 619 -50.85 -27.46 -52.45
#